data_AF-A0A7L3L376-F1
#
_entry.id   AF-A0A7L3L376-F1
#
_cell.length_a   1.000
_cell.length_b   1.000
_cell.length_c   1.000
_cell.angle_alpha   90.00
_cell.angle_beta   90.00
_cell.angle_gamma   90.00
#
_symmetry.space_group_name_H-M   'P 1'
#
loop_
_entity.id
_entity.type
_entity.pdbx_description
1 polymer ?
#
loop_
_entity_poly.entity_id
_entity_poly.type
_entity_poly.pdbx_seq_one_letter_code
_entity_poly.pdbx_strand_id
1 'polypeptide(L)'
;MAGRGRTFLGPVALLVLAHLAAAPDPYAEECRTKTYPPSGPTFKGNVPTYIINLDLPASKRWDQLVRDKKAELKTVVQNIKDIANTFFPSGKVVDIVDNKIAHLTATLPYPFNEELQGIANSSGIPLG
;
A
#
# COMPACT_ATOMS: atom_id res chain seq x y z
N MET A 1 68.57 26.46 -17.59
CA MET A 1 68.28 25.58 -16.44
C MET A 1 66.77 25.38 -16.37
N ALA A 2 66.32 24.14 -16.60
CA ALA A 2 64.91 23.79 -16.71
C ALA A 2 64.29 23.61 -15.31
N GLY A 3 63.17 24.28 -15.04
CA GLY A 3 62.33 24.06 -13.86
C GLY A 3 60.90 23.74 -14.30
N ARG A 4 60.68 22.50 -14.73
CA ARG A 4 59.37 21.99 -15.18
C ARG A 4 58.51 21.74 -13.95
N GLY A 5 57.65 22.70 -13.58
CA GLY A 5 56.63 22.56 -12.55
C GLY A 5 55.67 21.42 -12.90
N ARG A 6 55.86 20.26 -12.26
CA ARG A 6 55.00 19.09 -12.41
C ARG A 6 53.63 19.41 -11.80
N THR A 7 52.62 19.48 -12.66
CA THR A 7 51.20 19.49 -12.34
C THR A 7 50.82 18.29 -11.46
N PHE A 8 50.64 18.54 -10.16
CA PHE A 8 50.19 17.56 -9.15
C PHE A 8 48.65 17.46 -9.03
N LEU A 9 47.89 17.99 -10.00
CA LEU A 9 46.42 18.05 -9.92
C LEU A 9 45.69 16.74 -10.28
N GLY A 10 46.34 15.81 -10.99
CA GLY A 10 45.72 14.58 -11.49
C GLY A 10 45.30 13.55 -10.41
N PRO A 11 46.18 13.15 -9.47
CA PRO A 11 45.87 12.06 -8.55
C PRO A 11 44.92 12.47 -7.43
N VAL A 12 44.98 13.72 -6.96
CA VAL A 12 44.11 14.21 -5.86
C VAL A 12 42.66 14.36 -6.33
N ALA A 13 42.44 14.89 -7.54
CA ALA A 13 41.10 15.01 -8.11
C ALA A 13 40.45 13.64 -8.37
N LEU A 14 41.23 12.65 -8.84
CA LEU A 14 40.75 11.28 -9.03
C LEU A 14 40.39 10.58 -7.71
N LEU A 15 41.18 10.79 -6.65
CA LEU A 15 40.93 10.23 -5.31
C LEU A 15 39.65 10.80 -4.68
N VAL A 16 39.41 12.10 -4.84
CA VAL A 16 38.19 12.77 -4.33
C VAL A 16 36.94 12.30 -5.10
N LEU A 17 37.03 12.17 -6.42
CA LEU A 17 35.94 11.61 -7.25
C LEU A 17 35.63 10.15 -6.91
N ALA A 18 36.65 9.34 -6.61
CA ALA A 18 36.46 7.95 -6.20
C ALA A 18 35.80 7.82 -4.81
N HIS A 19 36.11 8.72 -3.86
CA HIS A 19 35.47 8.73 -2.53
C HIS A 19 34.01 9.18 -2.58
N LEU A 20 33.65 10.12 -3.47
CA LEU A 20 32.26 10.54 -3.69
C LEU A 20 31.41 9.46 -4.37
N ALA A 21 32.00 8.67 -5.29
CA ALA A 21 31.32 7.57 -5.97
C ALA A 21 31.15 6.32 -5.09
N ALA A 22 31.96 6.18 -4.03
CA ALA A 22 31.92 5.07 -3.08
C ALA A 22 31.29 5.44 -1.73
N ALA A 23 30.59 6.58 -1.65
CA ALA A 23 29.86 6.93 -0.44
C ALA A 23 28.81 5.85 -0.16
N PRO A 24 28.89 5.13 0.98
CA PRO A 24 27.88 4.15 1.32
C PRO A 24 26.54 4.85 1.45
N ASP A 25 25.48 4.25 0.89
CA ASP A 25 24.12 4.77 1.02
C ASP A 25 23.80 4.89 2.53
N PRO A 26 23.43 6.08 3.03
CA PRO A 26 23.14 6.29 4.44
C PRO A 26 21.95 5.46 4.94
N TYR A 27 21.16 4.88 4.04
CA TYR A 27 20.06 3.97 4.34
C TYR A 27 20.38 2.51 4.05
N ALA A 28 21.56 2.19 3.51
CA ALA A 28 21.98 0.80 3.35
C ALA A 28 22.21 0.17 4.72
N GLU A 29 21.73 -1.06 4.88
CA GLU A 29 22.01 -1.88 6.05
C GLU A 29 22.80 -3.13 5.66
N GLU A 30 23.60 -3.61 6.61
CA GLU A 30 24.21 -4.94 6.50
C GLU A 30 23.13 -6.02 6.42
N CYS A 31 23.42 -7.08 5.65
CA CYS A 31 22.49 -8.18 5.46
C CYS A 31 22.08 -8.80 6.81
N ARG A 32 20.77 -8.78 7.11
CA ARG A 32 20.23 -9.39 8.32
C ARG A 32 20.26 -10.91 8.20
N THR A 33 20.68 -11.58 9.27
CA THR A 33 20.68 -13.04 9.37
C THR A 33 19.77 -13.48 10.53
N LYS A 34 19.35 -14.74 10.52
CA LYS A 34 18.52 -15.35 11.58
C LYS A 34 17.19 -14.62 11.84
N THR A 35 16.62 -14.01 10.81
CA THR A 35 15.31 -13.32 10.87
C THR A 35 14.12 -14.27 10.66
N TYR A 36 14.38 -15.57 10.52
CA TYR A 36 13.37 -16.62 10.38
C TYR A 36 13.54 -17.70 11.48
N PRO A 37 12.45 -18.12 12.16
CA PRO A 37 11.07 -17.64 12.01
C PRO A 37 10.90 -16.15 12.39
N PRO A 38 9.95 -15.43 11.77
CA PRO A 38 9.78 -14.00 12.01
C PRO A 38 9.54 -13.69 13.48
N SER A 39 10.31 -12.76 14.02
CA SER A 39 10.22 -12.33 15.42
C SER A 39 10.79 -10.92 15.59
N GLY A 40 10.62 -10.34 16.79
CA GLY A 40 11.16 -9.02 17.12
C GLY A 40 10.35 -7.85 16.53
N PRO A 41 10.92 -6.64 16.51
CA PRO A 41 10.18 -5.40 16.24
C PRO A 41 9.65 -5.28 14.80
N THR A 42 10.20 -6.04 13.85
CA THR A 42 9.75 -6.07 12.46
C THR A 42 8.62 -7.08 12.23
N PHE A 43 8.31 -7.93 13.20
CA PHE A 43 7.23 -8.91 13.12
C PHE A 43 5.97 -8.37 13.78
N LYS A 44 5.00 -7.94 12.97
CA LYS A 44 3.72 -7.39 13.45
C LYS A 44 2.70 -8.45 13.87
N GLY A 45 2.98 -9.72 13.65
CA GLY A 45 2.10 -10.85 13.97
C GLY A 45 1.77 -11.72 12.76
N ASN A 46 1.05 -12.80 13.03
CA ASN A 46 0.60 -13.74 12.00
C ASN A 46 -0.62 -13.20 11.24
N VAL A 47 -0.76 -13.60 9.98
CA VAL A 47 -1.94 -13.31 9.17
C VAL A 47 -2.97 -14.42 9.40
N PRO A 48 -4.22 -14.09 9.75
CA PRO A 48 -5.28 -15.10 9.90
C PRO A 48 -5.69 -15.70 8.56
N THR A 49 -6.02 -16.99 8.57
CA THR A 49 -6.56 -17.72 7.40
C THR A 49 -8.08 -17.74 7.45
N TYR A 50 -8.72 -17.46 6.32
CA TYR A 50 -10.16 -17.53 6.14
C TYR A 50 -10.51 -18.53 5.04
N ILE A 51 -11.62 -19.26 5.21
CA ILE A 51 -12.17 -20.15 4.19
C ILE A 51 -13.30 -19.41 3.49
N ILE A 52 -13.14 -19.18 2.20
CA ILE A 52 -14.18 -18.61 1.34
C ILE A 52 -14.89 -19.78 0.65
N ASN A 53 -16.12 -20.06 1.06
CA ASN A 53 -16.91 -21.15 0.49
C ASN A 53 -17.53 -20.71 -0.86
N LEU A 54 -17.01 -21.23 -1.98
CA LEU A 54 -17.47 -20.89 -3.32
C LEU A 54 -18.85 -21.48 -3.67
N ASP A 55 -19.30 -22.49 -2.92
CA ASP A 55 -20.62 -23.10 -3.09
C ASP A 55 -21.75 -22.19 -2.58
N LEU A 56 -21.42 -21.19 -1.75
CA LEU A 56 -22.37 -20.17 -1.33
C LEU A 56 -22.69 -19.20 -2.49
N PRO A 57 -23.88 -18.56 -2.46
CA PRO A 57 -24.18 -17.42 -3.32
C PRO A 57 -23.05 -16.37 -3.22
N ALA A 58 -22.68 -15.77 -4.35
CA ALA A 58 -21.56 -14.83 -4.45
C ALA A 58 -21.65 -13.71 -3.39
N SER A 59 -22.84 -13.13 -3.20
CA SER A 59 -23.12 -12.10 -2.19
C SER A 59 -22.92 -12.53 -0.72
N LYS A 60 -22.65 -13.80 -0.44
CA LYS A 60 -22.46 -14.36 0.92
C LYS A 60 -21.06 -14.87 1.19
N ARG A 61 -20.23 -15.04 0.15
CA ARG A 61 -18.90 -15.67 0.26
C ARG A 61 -17.97 -14.94 1.22
N TRP A 62 -18.10 -13.61 1.29
CA TRP A 62 -17.23 -12.74 2.08
C TRP A 62 -17.81 -12.35 3.45
N ASP A 63 -19.01 -12.82 3.81
CA ASP A 63 -19.74 -12.33 4.99
C ASP A 63 -18.95 -12.50 6.30
N GLN A 64 -18.31 -13.65 6.50
CA GLN A 64 -17.52 -13.91 7.72
C GLN A 64 -16.30 -12.96 7.80
N LEU A 65 -15.48 -12.92 6.75
CA LEU A 65 -14.29 -12.07 6.70
C LEU A 65 -14.66 -10.60 6.93
N VAL A 66 -15.71 -10.13 6.25
CA VAL A 66 -16.14 -8.73 6.33
C VAL A 66 -16.68 -8.39 7.71
N ARG A 67 -17.38 -9.31 8.39
CA ARG A 67 -17.83 -9.08 9.78
C ARG A 67 -16.63 -8.94 10.72
N ASP A 68 -15.64 -9.80 10.59
CA ASP A 68 -14.45 -9.79 11.44
C ASP A 68 -13.57 -8.56 11.19
N LYS A 69 -13.51 -8.07 9.94
CA LYS A 69 -12.66 -6.94 9.51
C LYS A 69 -13.40 -5.62 9.30
N LYS A 70 -14.66 -5.56 9.72
CA LYS A 70 -15.55 -4.42 9.47
C LYS A 70 -14.98 -3.10 9.99
N ALA A 71 -14.40 -3.12 11.20
CA ALA A 71 -13.88 -1.92 11.83
C ALA A 71 -12.65 -1.37 11.11
N GLU A 72 -11.71 -2.24 10.76
CA GLU A 72 -10.52 -1.86 10.00
C GLU A 72 -10.88 -1.36 8.60
N LEU A 73 -11.81 -2.05 7.92
CA LEU A 73 -12.27 -1.65 6.59
C LEU A 73 -12.94 -0.26 6.61
N LYS A 74 -13.83 -0.01 7.58
CA LYS A 74 -14.45 1.32 7.76
C LYS A 74 -13.41 2.40 8.02
N THR A 75 -12.39 2.10 8.81
CA THR A 75 -11.30 3.04 9.12
C THR A 75 -10.54 3.42 7.86
N VAL A 76 -10.17 2.44 7.02
CA VAL A 76 -9.46 2.71 5.77
C VAL A 76 -10.31 3.57 4.83
N VAL A 77 -11.59 3.23 4.65
CA VAL A 77 -12.49 3.99 3.78
C VAL A 77 -12.68 5.42 4.29
N GLN A 78 -12.86 5.61 5.60
CA GLN A 78 -12.98 6.95 6.18
C GLN A 78 -11.71 7.77 5.96
N ASN A 79 -10.53 7.19 6.19
CA ASN A 79 -9.26 7.89 5.95
C ASN A 79 -9.11 8.33 4.49
N ILE A 80 -9.54 7.50 3.53
CA ILE A 80 -9.53 7.87 2.10
C ILE A 80 -10.48 9.04 1.84
N LYS A 81 -11.70 9.02 2.42
CA LYS A 81 -12.66 10.13 2.31
C LYS A 81 -12.12 11.42 2.91
N ASP A 82 -11.44 11.35 4.05
CA ASP A 82 -10.86 12.52 4.72
C ASP A 82 -9.71 13.13 3.90
N ILE A 83 -8.85 12.29 3.30
CA ILE A 83 -7.82 12.73 2.36
C ILE A 83 -8.46 13.41 1.14
N ALA A 84 -9.48 12.77 0.54
CA ALA A 84 -10.18 13.34 -0.61
C ALA A 84 -10.82 14.70 -0.27
N ASN A 85 -11.46 14.82 0.90
CA ASN A 85 -12.06 16.06 1.38
C ASN A 85 -11.01 17.14 1.71
N THR A 86 -9.77 16.76 2.05
CA THR A 86 -8.68 17.72 2.23
C THR A 86 -8.35 18.47 0.92
N PHE A 87 -8.40 17.77 -0.22
CA PHE A 87 -8.18 18.38 -1.54
C PHE A 87 -9.45 18.93 -2.18
N PHE A 88 -10.61 18.33 -1.89
CA PHE A 88 -11.91 18.70 -2.44
C PHE A 88 -12.96 18.91 -1.32
N PRO A 89 -12.89 20.04 -0.58
CA PRO A 89 -13.66 20.24 0.65
C PRO A 89 -15.17 20.25 0.49
N SER A 90 -15.67 20.38 -0.74
CA SER A 90 -17.10 20.36 -1.04
C SER A 90 -17.77 19.01 -0.77
N GLY A 91 -17.02 17.93 -0.55
CA GLY A 91 -17.55 16.57 -0.37
C GLY A 91 -18.12 15.93 -1.65
N LYS A 92 -18.25 16.69 -2.75
CA LYS A 92 -18.86 16.23 -4.00
C LYS A 92 -18.14 15.04 -4.63
N VAL A 93 -16.82 14.93 -4.48
CA VAL A 93 -16.06 13.79 -5.00
C VAL A 93 -16.47 12.51 -4.27
N VAL A 94 -16.52 12.54 -2.95
CA VAL A 94 -16.96 11.41 -2.13
C VAL A 94 -18.42 11.05 -2.45
N ASP A 95 -19.30 12.05 -2.59
CA ASP A 95 -20.70 11.84 -2.96
C ASP A 95 -20.86 11.17 -4.34
N ILE A 96 -20.09 11.60 -5.35
CA ILE A 96 -20.10 10.98 -6.68
C ILE A 96 -19.62 9.52 -6.61
N VAL A 97 -18.57 9.24 -5.84
CA VAL A 97 -18.06 7.87 -5.65
C VAL A 97 -19.14 7.02 -4.99
N ASP A 98 -19.60 7.41 -3.80
CA ASP A 98 -20.57 6.66 -2.99
C ASP A 98 -21.88 6.37 -3.75
N ASN A 99 -22.38 7.34 -4.54
CA ASN A 99 -23.73 7.26 -5.12
C ASN A 99 -23.76 7.02 -6.64
N LYS A 100 -22.77 7.48 -7.40
CA LYS A 100 -22.81 7.39 -8.88
C LYS A 100 -21.91 6.29 -9.43
N ILE A 101 -20.71 6.13 -8.88
CA ILE A 101 -19.78 5.08 -9.29
C ILE A 101 -20.30 3.70 -8.87
N ALA A 102 -21.09 3.62 -7.80
CA ALA A 102 -21.78 2.41 -7.38
C ALA A 102 -22.57 1.73 -8.52
N HIS A 103 -23.13 2.49 -9.48
CA HIS A 103 -23.83 1.93 -10.63
C HIS A 103 -22.92 1.15 -11.60
N LEU A 104 -21.62 1.47 -11.65
CA LEU A 104 -20.66 0.72 -12.47
C LEU A 104 -20.43 -0.69 -11.92
N THR A 105 -20.72 -0.94 -10.64
CA THR A 105 -20.60 -2.30 -10.10
C THR A 105 -21.60 -3.26 -10.73
N ALA A 106 -22.72 -2.75 -11.24
CA ALA A 106 -23.69 -3.54 -12.00
C ALA A 106 -23.19 -3.98 -13.39
N THR A 107 -22.14 -3.35 -13.93
CA THR A 107 -21.55 -3.71 -15.23
C THR A 107 -20.46 -4.78 -15.09
N LEU A 108 -20.03 -5.07 -13.86
CA LEU A 108 -19.06 -6.12 -13.61
C LEU A 108 -19.68 -7.49 -13.86
N PRO A 109 -18.95 -8.43 -14.48
CA PRO A 109 -19.48 -9.76 -14.71
C PRO A 109 -19.66 -10.51 -13.39
N TYR A 110 -20.57 -11.47 -13.41
CA TYR A 110 -20.68 -12.45 -12.35
C TYR A 110 -19.31 -13.15 -12.11
N PRO A 111 -18.88 -13.37 -10.86
CA PRO A 111 -19.61 -13.13 -9.59
C PRO A 111 -19.33 -11.76 -8.94
N PHE A 112 -18.47 -10.92 -9.52
CA PHE A 112 -17.86 -9.78 -8.84
C PHE A 112 -18.87 -8.70 -8.44
N ASN A 113 -19.87 -8.46 -9.29
CA ASN A 113 -20.96 -7.54 -8.99
C ASN A 113 -21.69 -7.93 -7.69
N GLU A 114 -21.99 -9.20 -7.50
CA GLU A 114 -22.69 -9.71 -6.31
C GLU A 114 -21.78 -9.79 -5.09
N GLU A 115 -20.52 -10.17 -5.26
CA GLU A 115 -19.55 -10.21 -4.15
C GLU A 115 -19.33 -8.82 -3.55
N LEU A 116 -19.16 -7.78 -4.38
CA LEU A 116 -19.02 -6.40 -3.92
C LEU A 116 -20.28 -5.88 -3.22
N GLN A 117 -21.47 -6.20 -3.75
CA GLN A 117 -22.73 -5.90 -3.08
C GLN A 117 -22.84 -6.58 -1.71
N GLY A 118 -22.41 -7.84 -1.61
CA GLY A 118 -22.34 -8.57 -0.35
C GLY A 118 -21.44 -7.89 0.69
N ILE A 119 -20.25 -7.49 0.25
CA ILE A 119 -19.28 -6.76 1.10
C ILE A 119 -19.86 -5.42 1.58
N ALA A 120 -20.45 -4.63 0.68
CA ALA A 120 -21.08 -3.35 1.01
C ALA A 120 -22.19 -3.53 2.05
N ASN A 121 -23.07 -4.51 1.85
CA ASN A 121 -24.18 -4.82 2.76
C ASN A 121 -23.69 -5.28 4.15
N SER A 122 -22.71 -6.19 4.20
CA SER A 122 -22.19 -6.74 5.47
C SER A 122 -21.34 -5.72 6.25
N SER A 123 -20.56 -4.90 5.55
CA SER A 123 -19.75 -3.84 6.16
C SER A 123 -20.58 -2.59 6.53
N GLY A 124 -21.68 -2.32 5.83
CA GLY A 124 -22.42 -1.06 5.93
C GLY A 124 -21.64 0.14 5.39
N ILE A 125 -20.77 -0.11 4.41
CA ILE A 125 -20.05 0.91 3.64
C ILE A 125 -20.78 1.07 2.30
N PRO A 126 -20.88 2.30 1.74
CA PRO A 126 -21.40 2.48 0.39
C PRO A 126 -20.69 1.58 -0.63
N LEU A 127 -21.41 1.17 -1.67
CA LEU A 127 -20.89 0.23 -2.67
C LEU A 127 -19.83 0.85 -3.60
N GLY A 128 -19.89 2.17 -3.77
CA GLY A 128 -18.99 2.93 -4.64
C GLY A 128 -17.62 3.20 -4.03
#